data_AF-A0AAE0WK71-F1
#
_entry.id   AF-A0AAE0WK71-F1
#
_cell.length_a   1.000
_cell.length_b   1.000
_cell.length_c   1.000
_cell.angle_alpha   90.00
_cell.angle_beta   90.00
_cell.angle_gamma   90.00
#
_symmetry.space_group_name_H-M   'P 1'
#
loop_
_entity.id
_entity.type
_entity.pdbx_description
1 polymer ?
#
loop_
_entity_poly.entity_id
_entity_poly.type
_entity_poly.pdbx_seq_one_letter_code
_entity_poly.pdbx_strand_id
1 'polypeptide(L)'
;MAAPSGMIPSSVDANCAICNAPPIPECPHEGERLTLALDHAMGRWAQLEAIRDWAVKHAKNNVISKFHQRRHSRYQRTLGFLQTLPCYGLYITYNGRPPITPQQLGEIQYHIRNANEAFQAGVNEDWRRSCMEYPAILDYFLGLVQIEFPADHEDVIRYPAFAGGGAPLVAEQRKVKSRRDSVTTEHRKKEKRRG
;
A
#
# COMPACT_ATOMS: atom_id res chain seq x y z
N MET A 1 -24.11 23.92 -69.47
CA MET A 1 -24.72 22.77 -68.78
C MET A 1 -24.35 22.89 -67.30
N ALA A 2 -25.29 23.33 -66.46
CA ALA A 2 -25.07 23.50 -65.03
C ALA A 2 -25.37 22.17 -64.31
N ALA A 3 -24.51 21.76 -63.38
CA ALA A 3 -24.72 20.56 -62.56
C ALA A 3 -25.90 20.79 -61.58
N PRO A 4 -26.69 19.75 -61.25
CA PRO A 4 -27.79 19.87 -60.30
C PRO A 4 -27.26 19.97 -58.86
N SER A 5 -26.89 21.18 -58.44
CA SER A 5 -26.64 21.53 -57.05
C SER A 5 -27.96 21.61 -56.29
N GLY A 6 -28.44 20.48 -55.76
CA GLY A 6 -29.64 20.47 -54.91
C GLY A 6 -30.14 19.13 -54.38
N MET A 7 -29.49 17.99 -54.71
CA MET A 7 -30.02 16.66 -54.35
C MET A 7 -29.44 16.03 -53.09
N ILE A 8 -28.43 16.63 -52.45
CA ILE A 8 -27.83 16.08 -51.22
C ILE A 8 -28.34 16.93 -50.04
N PRO A 9 -29.14 16.34 -49.13
CA PRO A 9 -29.57 17.05 -47.93
C PRO A 9 -28.34 17.48 -47.11
N SER A 10 -28.34 18.73 -46.64
CA SER A 10 -27.24 19.33 -45.89
C SER A 10 -27.05 18.76 -44.48
N SER A 11 -28.02 17.98 -43.98
CA SER A 11 -27.98 17.29 -42.69
C SER A 11 -28.36 15.83 -42.88
N VAL A 12 -27.35 14.97 -43.03
CA VAL A 12 -27.49 13.52 -42.97
C VAL A 12 -26.90 13.07 -41.65
N ASP A 13 -27.76 12.60 -40.74
CA ASP A 13 -27.30 11.99 -39.51
C ASP A 13 -26.81 10.56 -39.79
N ALA A 14 -25.73 10.16 -39.12
CA ALA A 14 -25.16 8.84 -39.30
C ALA A 14 -26.03 7.77 -38.64
N ASN A 15 -26.19 6.64 -39.30
CA ASN A 15 -26.69 5.43 -38.65
C ASN A 15 -25.68 4.93 -37.61
N CYS A 16 -26.15 4.18 -36.63
CA CYS A 16 -25.30 3.55 -35.63
C CYS A 16 -24.20 2.70 -36.27
N ALA A 17 -22.94 2.96 -35.93
CA ALA A 17 -21.79 2.27 -36.53
C ALA A 17 -21.69 0.76 -36.22
N ILE A 18 -22.52 0.25 -35.29
CA ILE A 18 -22.50 -1.15 -34.84
C ILE A 18 -23.68 -1.94 -35.40
N CYS A 19 -24.90 -1.40 -35.27
CA CYS A 19 -26.11 -2.09 -35.71
C CYS A 19 -26.80 -1.45 -36.92
N ASN A 20 -26.26 -0.33 -37.44
CA ASN A 20 -26.81 0.43 -38.56
C ASN A 20 -28.25 0.96 -38.35
N ALA A 21 -28.72 1.01 -37.10
CA ALA A 21 -30.00 1.61 -36.76
C ALA A 21 -30.02 3.12 -37.06
N PRO A 22 -31.18 3.70 -37.41
CA PRO A 22 -31.31 5.13 -37.61
C PRO A 22 -30.99 5.90 -36.32
N PRO A 23 -30.57 7.18 -36.42
CA PRO A 23 -30.11 7.98 -35.27
C PRO A 23 -31.19 8.26 -34.22
N ILE A 24 -32.47 8.12 -34.57
CA ILE A 24 -33.59 8.33 -33.65
C ILE A 24 -34.45 7.05 -33.61
N PRO A 25 -34.74 6.50 -32.42
CA PRO A 25 -34.25 6.93 -31.11
C PRO A 25 -32.75 6.67 -30.93
N GLU A 26 -32.13 7.37 -29.98
CA GLU A 26 -30.70 7.24 -29.69
C GLU A 26 -30.33 5.77 -29.40
N CYS A 27 -29.33 5.27 -30.12
CA CYS A 27 -28.91 3.87 -30.04
C CYS A 27 -27.91 3.68 -28.89
N PRO A 28 -28.08 2.70 -27.99
CA PRO A 28 -27.24 2.54 -26.79
C PRO A 28 -25.76 2.20 -27.10
N HIS A 29 -25.48 1.65 -28.28
CA HIS A 29 -24.14 1.18 -28.64
C HIS A 29 -23.07 2.28 -28.68
N GLU A 30 -23.44 3.53 -28.93
CA GLU A 30 -22.50 4.67 -28.94
C GLU A 30 -21.99 4.94 -27.51
N GLY A 31 -22.90 5.12 -26.56
CA GLY A 31 -22.56 5.37 -25.15
C GLY A 31 -21.83 4.20 -24.50
N GLU A 32 -22.20 2.95 -24.83
CA GLU A 32 -21.49 1.76 -24.36
C GLU A 32 -20.04 1.72 -24.87
N ARG A 33 -19.81 2.08 -26.14
CA ARG A 33 -18.46 2.12 -26.71
C ARG A 33 -17.61 3.23 -26.09
N LEU A 34 -18.19 4.40 -25.87
CA LEU A 34 -17.51 5.50 -25.19
C LEU A 34 -17.09 5.09 -23.78
N THR A 35 -18.00 4.45 -23.03
CA THR A 35 -17.74 3.95 -21.68
C THR A 35 -16.59 2.94 -21.68
N LEU A 36 -16.62 1.95 -22.57
CA LEU A 36 -15.54 0.95 -22.68
C LEU A 36 -14.19 1.58 -23.04
N ALA A 37 -14.18 2.55 -23.96
CA ALA A 37 -12.96 3.26 -24.35
C ALA A 37 -12.38 4.09 -23.20
N LEU A 38 -13.26 4.74 -22.42
CA LEU A 38 -12.89 5.46 -21.21
C LEU A 38 -12.31 4.50 -20.16
N ASP A 39 -12.96 3.38 -19.89
CA ASP A 39 -12.50 2.38 -18.92
C ASP A 39 -11.11 1.83 -19.30
N HIS A 40 -10.90 1.52 -20.58
CA HIS A 40 -9.58 1.12 -21.09
C HIS A 40 -8.53 2.22 -20.92
N ALA A 41 -8.90 3.48 -21.14
CA ALA A 41 -7.99 4.61 -20.93
C ALA A 41 -7.68 4.80 -19.43
N MET A 42 -8.69 4.66 -18.57
CA MET A 42 -8.60 4.82 -17.12
C MET A 42 -7.87 3.67 -16.43
N GLY A 43 -7.88 2.46 -16.99
CA GLY A 43 -7.14 1.31 -16.44
C GLY A 43 -5.64 1.57 -16.27
N ARG A 44 -5.06 2.52 -17.02
CA ARG A 44 -3.68 2.97 -16.85
C ARG A 44 -3.43 3.70 -15.51
N TRP A 45 -4.46 4.32 -14.95
CA TRP A 45 -4.41 5.03 -13.67
C TRP A 45 -4.65 4.12 -12.45
N ALA A 46 -5.03 2.85 -12.66
CA ALA A 46 -5.13 1.85 -11.58
C ALA A 46 -3.79 1.66 -10.83
N GLN A 47 -2.67 2.00 -11.48
CA GLN A 47 -1.34 1.97 -10.85
C GLN A 47 -1.20 3.02 -9.72
N LEU A 48 -1.93 4.15 -9.77
CA LEU A 48 -1.92 5.13 -8.68
C LEU A 48 -2.57 4.58 -7.42
N GLU A 49 -3.66 3.83 -7.57
CA GLU A 49 -4.33 3.15 -6.46
C GLU A 49 -3.41 2.08 -5.86
N ALA A 50 -2.72 1.32 -6.71
CA ALA A 50 -1.71 0.36 -6.28
C ALA A 50 -0.53 1.01 -5.52
N ILE A 51 -0.10 2.22 -5.92
CA ILE A 51 0.93 2.99 -5.21
C ILE A 51 0.46 3.34 -3.79
N ARG A 52 -0.77 3.84 -3.66
CA ARG A 52 -1.36 4.17 -2.35
C ARG A 52 -1.40 2.95 -1.45
N ASP A 53 -1.93 1.83 -1.93
CA ASP A 53 -2.03 0.58 -1.16
C ASP A 53 -0.65 0.05 -0.76
N TRP A 54 0.32 0.12 -1.68
CA TRP A 54 1.70 -0.24 -1.42
C TRP A 54 2.30 0.62 -0.31
N ALA A 55 2.16 1.95 -0.37
CA ALA A 55 2.71 2.87 0.63
C ALA A 55 2.06 2.66 2.01
N VAL A 56 0.73 2.52 2.07
CA VAL A 56 -0.01 2.26 3.32
C VAL A 56 0.42 0.94 3.95
N LYS A 57 0.56 -0.13 3.15
CA LYS A 57 1.02 -1.42 3.64
C LYS A 57 2.42 -1.33 4.28
N HIS A 58 3.36 -0.67 3.59
CA HIS A 58 4.72 -0.53 4.10
C HIS A 58 4.80 0.36 5.33
N ALA A 59 4.05 1.47 5.36
CA ALA A 59 3.97 2.34 6.52
C ALA A 59 3.43 1.61 7.75
N LYS A 60 2.31 0.89 7.61
CA LYS A 60 1.74 0.07 8.69
C LYS A 60 2.73 -0.97 9.20
N ASN A 61 3.38 -1.70 8.30
CA ASN A 61 4.37 -2.71 8.68
C ASN A 61 5.55 -2.09 9.44
N ASN A 62 6.03 -0.92 9.03
CA ASN A 62 7.12 -0.21 9.70
C ASN A 62 6.72 0.21 11.13
N VAL A 63 5.57 0.88 11.27
CA VAL A 63 5.04 1.34 12.57
C VAL A 63 4.83 0.16 13.52
N ILE A 64 4.16 -0.91 13.05
CA ILE A 64 3.88 -2.11 13.84
C ILE A 64 5.19 -2.79 14.29
N SER A 65 6.17 -2.90 13.40
CA SER A 65 7.47 -3.51 13.72
C SER A 65 8.21 -2.73 14.81
N LYS A 66 8.28 -1.40 14.68
CA LYS A 66 8.89 -0.53 15.70
C LYS A 66 8.15 -0.62 17.03
N PHE A 67 6.81 -0.61 17.01
CA PHE A 67 6.01 -0.76 18.22
C PHE A 67 6.29 -2.09 18.92
N HIS A 68 6.35 -3.21 18.20
CA HIS A 68 6.68 -4.51 18.78
C HIS A 68 8.07 -4.55 19.41
N GLN A 69 9.07 -3.92 18.79
CA GLN A 69 10.40 -3.78 19.38
C GLN A 69 10.37 -2.99 20.70
N ARG A 70 9.68 -1.84 20.73
CA ARG A 70 9.53 -1.01 21.93
C ARG A 70 8.80 -1.77 23.06
N ARG A 71 7.67 -2.41 22.72
CA ARG A 71 6.89 -3.24 23.65
C ARG A 71 7.73 -4.39 24.22
N HIS A 72 8.50 -5.08 23.37
CA HIS A 72 9.38 -6.16 23.81
C HIS A 72 10.46 -5.65 24.76
N SER A 73 11.11 -4.53 24.45
CA SER A 73 12.11 -3.91 25.33
C SER A 73 11.53 -3.56 26.71
N ARG A 74 10.32 -2.99 26.76
CA ARG A 74 9.63 -2.72 28.04
C ARG A 74 9.29 -4.00 28.78
N TYR A 75 8.79 -5.02 28.09
CA TYR A 75 8.48 -6.30 28.71
C TYR A 75 9.71 -6.89 29.41
N GLN A 76 10.86 -6.90 28.73
CA GLN A 76 12.12 -7.37 29.32
C GLN A 76 12.53 -6.55 30.56
N ARG A 77 12.39 -5.22 30.49
CA ARG A 77 12.68 -4.35 31.64
C ARG A 77 11.74 -4.61 32.83
N THR A 78 10.44 -4.70 32.58
CA THR A 78 9.44 -4.98 33.61
C THR A 78 9.66 -6.36 34.22
N LEU A 79 9.90 -7.38 33.39
CA LEU A 79 10.21 -8.73 33.87
C LEU A 79 11.48 -8.75 34.72
N GLY A 80 12.54 -8.07 34.27
CA GLY A 80 13.78 -7.93 35.04
C GLY A 80 13.53 -7.28 36.39
N PHE A 81 12.74 -6.20 36.46
CA PHE A 81 12.33 -5.58 37.72
C PHE A 81 11.58 -6.57 38.63
N LEU A 82 10.59 -7.28 38.10
CA LEU A 82 9.81 -8.25 38.88
C LEU A 82 10.71 -9.36 39.46
N GLN A 83 11.68 -9.84 38.69
CA GLN A 83 12.66 -10.83 39.13
C GLN A 83 13.56 -10.35 40.28
N THR A 84 13.74 -9.04 40.46
CA THR A 84 14.47 -8.47 41.61
C THR A 84 13.64 -8.37 42.88
N LEU A 85 12.31 -8.52 42.80
CA LEU A 85 11.45 -8.37 43.98
C LEU A 85 11.69 -9.50 44.99
N PRO A 86 11.70 -9.17 46.30
CA PRO A 86 11.73 -10.17 47.35
C PRO A 86 10.59 -11.19 47.19
N CYS A 87 10.88 -12.47 47.44
CA CYS A 87 9.92 -13.57 47.34
C CYS A 87 9.31 -13.80 45.95
N TYR A 88 9.75 -13.14 44.87
CA TYR A 88 9.19 -13.32 43.52
C TYR A 88 9.35 -14.74 42.99
N GLY A 89 10.53 -15.35 43.16
CA GLY A 89 10.76 -16.75 42.79
C GLY A 89 9.81 -17.71 43.53
N LEU A 90 9.60 -17.50 44.83
CA LEU A 90 8.65 -18.30 45.60
C LEU A 90 7.20 -18.07 45.14
N TYR A 91 6.85 -16.83 44.84
CA TYR A 91 5.51 -16.45 44.40
C TYR A 91 5.13 -17.15 43.09
N ILE A 92 6.02 -17.15 42.10
CA ILE A 92 5.78 -17.81 40.81
C ILE A 92 5.77 -19.35 40.93
N THR A 93 6.65 -19.94 41.76
CA THR A 93 6.72 -21.40 41.92
C THR A 93 5.51 -21.95 42.68
N TYR A 94 5.08 -21.28 43.75
CA TYR A 94 4.00 -21.76 44.60
C TYR A 94 2.66 -21.08 44.31
N ASN A 95 2.59 -20.22 43.29
CA ASN A 95 1.40 -19.44 42.93
C ASN A 95 0.78 -18.71 44.15
N GLY A 96 1.64 -18.11 44.97
CA GLY A 96 1.24 -17.41 46.20
C GLY A 96 0.82 -18.30 47.39
N ARG A 97 1.00 -19.62 47.30
CA ARG A 97 0.79 -20.55 48.42
C ARG A 97 2.01 -20.56 49.37
N PRO A 98 1.87 -21.07 50.61
CA PRO A 98 2.99 -21.17 51.56
C PRO A 98 4.24 -21.78 50.89
N PRO A 99 5.46 -21.27 51.19
CA PRO A 99 5.90 -20.73 52.49
C PRO A 99 5.90 -19.19 52.64
N ILE A 100 5.18 -18.43 51.80
CA ILE A 100 5.13 -16.96 51.86
C ILE A 100 4.17 -16.49 52.97
N THR A 101 4.58 -15.50 53.78
CA THR A 101 3.69 -14.93 54.80
C THR A 101 2.62 -14.03 54.17
N PRO A 102 1.44 -13.84 54.79
CA PRO A 102 0.40 -12.97 54.24
C PRO A 102 0.87 -11.53 53.96
N GLN A 103 1.76 -10.99 54.80
CA GLN A 103 2.34 -9.66 54.60
C GLN A 103 3.21 -9.61 53.34
N GLN A 104 4.15 -10.55 53.20
CA GLN A 104 5.03 -10.64 52.02
C GLN A 104 4.21 -10.85 50.73
N LEU A 105 3.13 -11.63 50.82
CA LEU A 105 2.21 -11.84 49.70
C LEU A 105 1.51 -10.54 49.30
N GLY A 106 1.05 -9.73 50.27
CA GLY A 106 0.43 -8.43 49.99
C GLY A 106 1.41 -7.44 49.35
N GLU A 107 2.64 -7.37 49.86
CA GLU A 107 3.70 -6.51 49.32
C GLU A 107 4.05 -6.87 47.88
N ILE A 108 4.28 -8.16 47.58
CA ILE A 108 4.64 -8.57 46.22
C ILE A 108 3.49 -8.37 45.23
N GLN A 109 2.25 -8.63 45.64
CA GLN A 109 1.08 -8.39 44.80
C GLN A 109 0.91 -6.90 44.50
N TYR A 110 1.14 -6.03 45.48
CA TYR A 110 1.15 -4.59 45.28
C TYR A 110 2.18 -4.16 44.24
N HIS A 111 3.43 -4.65 44.37
CA HIS A 111 4.49 -4.33 43.41
C HIS A 111 4.21 -4.87 42.00
N ILE A 112 3.69 -6.10 41.87
CA ILE A 112 3.29 -6.69 40.59
C ILE A 112 2.18 -5.85 39.93
N ARG A 113 1.14 -5.48 40.69
CA ARG A 113 0.04 -4.66 40.17
C ARG A 113 0.55 -3.32 39.65
N ASN A 114 1.33 -2.61 40.46
CA ASN A 114 1.87 -1.30 40.07
C ASN A 114 2.79 -1.41 38.85
N ALA A 115 3.64 -2.45 38.78
CA ALA A 115 4.50 -2.69 37.62
C ALA A 115 3.69 -2.98 36.34
N ASN A 116 2.58 -3.71 36.46
CA ASN A 116 1.68 -3.99 35.34
C ASN A 116 0.95 -2.73 34.86
N GLU A 117 0.48 -1.88 35.78
CA GLU A 117 -0.14 -0.58 35.44
C GLU A 117 0.85 0.33 34.71
N ALA A 118 2.08 0.45 35.24
CA ALA A 118 3.14 1.22 34.62
C ALA A 118 3.55 0.66 33.24
N PHE A 119 3.61 -0.67 33.11
CA PHE A 119 3.86 -1.33 31.83
C PHE A 119 2.76 -0.99 30.82
N GLN A 120 1.49 -1.11 31.19
CA GLN A 120 0.36 -0.80 30.31
C GLN A 120 0.36 0.67 29.88
N ALA A 121 0.59 1.60 30.80
CA ALA A 121 0.71 3.02 30.48
C ALA A 121 1.87 3.29 29.49
N GLY A 122 3.02 2.63 29.70
CA GLY A 122 4.16 2.70 28.79
C GLY A 122 3.88 2.13 27.40
N VAL A 123 3.13 1.01 27.32
CA VAL A 123 2.69 0.43 26.04
C VAL A 123 1.74 1.37 25.31
N ASN A 124 0.80 2.00 26.02
CA ASN A 124 -0.13 2.97 25.44
C ASN A 124 0.62 4.20 24.89
N GLU A 125 1.63 4.69 25.63
CA GLU A 125 2.50 5.79 25.20
C GLU A 125 3.29 5.43 23.93
N ASP A 126 3.92 4.25 23.91
CA ASP A 126 4.69 3.80 22.76
C ASP A 126 3.80 3.62 21.52
N TRP A 127 2.57 3.15 21.70
CA TRP A 127 1.60 3.05 20.61
C TRP A 127 1.27 4.43 20.04
N ARG A 128 0.95 5.40 20.90
CA ARG A 128 0.66 6.78 20.48
C ARG A 128 1.84 7.38 19.71
N ARG A 129 3.05 7.26 20.24
CA ARG A 129 4.28 7.74 19.56
C ARG A 129 4.46 7.08 18.21
N SER A 130 4.23 5.77 18.11
CA SER A 130 4.36 5.03 16.85
C SER A 130 3.35 5.53 15.81
N CYS A 131 2.10 5.83 16.20
CA CYS A 131 1.11 6.43 15.30
C CYS A 131 1.49 7.84 14.83
N MET A 132 2.13 8.65 15.67
CA MET A 132 2.59 9.99 15.28
C MET A 132 3.72 9.97 14.23
N GLU A 133 4.36 8.83 13.99
CA GLU A 133 5.39 8.68 12.95
C GLU A 133 4.80 8.49 11.54
N TYR A 134 3.49 8.23 11.40
CA TYR A 134 2.87 7.96 10.09
C TYR A 134 3.14 9.04 9.03
N PRO A 135 3.03 10.36 9.31
CA PRO A 135 3.28 11.37 8.29
C PRO A 135 4.67 11.27 7.65
N ALA A 136 5.73 11.20 8.47
CA ALA A 136 7.11 11.10 7.97
C ALA A 136 7.39 9.76 7.26
N ILE A 137 6.80 8.66 7.74
CA ILE A 137 6.97 7.34 7.12
C ILE A 137 6.26 7.28 5.76
N LEU A 138 5.04 7.84 5.66
CA LEU A 138 4.31 7.93 4.40
C LEU A 138 5.04 8.82 3.39
N ASP A 139 5.56 9.96 3.84
CA ASP A 139 6.37 10.86 3.02
C ASP A 139 7.60 10.13 2.45
N TYR A 140 8.32 9.37 3.29
CA TYR A 140 9.42 8.54 2.83
C TYR A 140 9.00 7.53 1.76
N PHE A 141 7.95 6.73 2.00
CA PHE A 141 7.54 5.70 1.03
C PHE A 141 6.99 6.28 -0.26
N LEU A 142 6.17 7.33 -0.20
CA LEU A 142 5.65 8.02 -1.39
C LEU A 142 6.76 8.73 -2.15
N GLY A 143 7.77 9.28 -1.47
CA GLY A 143 8.97 9.86 -2.07
C GLY A 143 9.85 8.86 -2.83
N LEU A 144 9.69 7.55 -2.61
CA LEU A 144 10.37 6.52 -3.41
C LEU A 144 9.71 6.32 -4.79
N VAL A 145 8.49 6.81 -4.98
CA VAL A 145 7.73 6.65 -6.22
C VAL A 145 8.05 7.83 -7.14
N GLN A 146 8.51 7.51 -8.35
CA GLN A 146 8.76 8.50 -9.40
C GLN A 146 7.65 8.40 -10.43
N ILE A 147 6.91 9.50 -10.61
CA ILE A 147 5.90 9.64 -11.67
C ILE A 147 6.40 10.76 -12.57
N GLU A 148 6.77 10.41 -13.79
CA GLU A 148 7.20 11.36 -14.81
C GLU A 148 6.04 11.59 -15.77
N PHE A 149 5.71 12.85 -16.01
CA PHE A 149 4.77 13.26 -17.04
C PHE A 149 5.56 13.82 -18.22
N PRO A 150 5.16 13.51 -19.47
CA PRO A 150 5.70 14.21 -20.64
C PRO A 150 5.49 15.72 -20.49
N ALA A 151 6.50 16.51 -20.85
CA ALA A 151 6.37 17.96 -20.84
C ALA A 151 5.53 18.45 -22.03
N ASP A 152 4.86 19.60 -21.86
CA ASP A 152 3.97 20.20 -22.89
C ASP A 152 4.66 20.46 -24.24
N HIS A 153 5.99 20.55 -24.24
CA HIS A 153 6.77 20.83 -25.44
C HIS A 153 7.23 19.57 -26.18
N GLU A 154 6.99 18.38 -25.65
CA GLU A 154 7.37 17.13 -26.30
C GLU A 154 6.50 16.86 -27.53
N ASP A 155 7.11 16.32 -28.59
CA ASP A 155 6.43 16.07 -29.87
C ASP A 155 5.25 15.08 -29.72
N VAL A 156 5.33 14.16 -28.76
CA VAL A 156 4.23 13.21 -28.44
C VAL A 156 2.98 13.91 -27.89
N ILE A 157 3.14 15.09 -27.29
CA ILE A 157 2.03 15.95 -26.82
C ILE A 157 1.60 16.93 -27.92
N ARG A 158 2.55 17.54 -28.64
CA ARG A 158 2.28 18.54 -29.69
C ARG A 158 1.63 17.95 -30.94
N TYR A 159 1.99 16.72 -31.30
CA TYR A 159 1.56 16.05 -32.52
C TYR A 159 0.99 14.66 -32.21
N PRO A 160 -0.19 14.58 -31.54
CA PRO A 160 -0.77 13.30 -31.16
C PRO A 160 -1.27 12.54 -32.41
N ALA A 161 -0.73 11.34 -32.63
CA ALA A 161 -0.96 10.54 -33.84
C ALA A 161 -2.36 9.88 -33.95
N PHE A 162 -3.39 10.39 -33.26
CA PHE A 162 -4.74 9.80 -33.29
C PHE A 162 -5.48 10.04 -34.62
N ALA A 163 -5.00 10.97 -35.45
CA ALA A 163 -5.68 11.43 -36.66
C ALA A 163 -4.81 11.29 -37.92
N GLY A 164 -4.54 10.05 -38.36
CA GLY A 164 -4.29 9.72 -39.77
C GLY A 164 -3.13 10.41 -40.54
N GLY A 165 -2.25 11.18 -39.90
CA GLY A 165 -1.05 11.77 -40.51
C GLY A 165 0.17 11.43 -39.68
N GLY A 166 0.99 10.51 -40.17
CA GLY A 166 1.84 9.66 -39.34
C GLY A 166 3.17 10.23 -38.81
N ALA A 167 3.62 9.58 -37.73
CA ALA A 167 5.01 9.24 -37.42
C ALA A 167 4.99 7.98 -36.50
N PRO A 168 6.03 7.12 -36.50
CA PRO A 168 5.92 5.75 -36.02
C PRO A 168 5.82 5.65 -34.50
N LEU A 169 5.01 4.69 -34.05
CA LEU A 169 4.90 4.21 -32.67
C LEU A 169 6.24 3.61 -32.20
N VAL A 170 7.18 4.43 -31.71
CA VAL A 170 8.31 3.90 -30.94
C VAL A 170 8.62 4.82 -29.76
N ALA A 171 7.77 4.77 -28.73
CA ALA A 171 8.23 5.02 -27.37
C ALA A 171 8.56 3.65 -26.77
N GLU A 172 9.84 3.29 -26.83
CA GLU A 172 10.40 2.15 -26.12
C GLU A 172 9.93 2.23 -24.66
N GLN A 173 9.05 1.31 -24.27
CA GLN A 173 8.61 1.20 -22.89
C GLN A 173 9.87 1.01 -22.04
N ARG A 174 10.32 2.08 -21.38
CA ARG A 174 11.31 2.00 -20.32
C ARG A 174 10.72 1.06 -19.26
N LYS A 175 11.12 -0.21 -19.34
CA LYS A 175 10.84 -1.20 -18.30
C LYS A 175 11.31 -0.60 -16.98
N VAL A 176 10.35 -0.27 -16.12
CA VAL A 176 10.59 0.01 -14.71
C VAL A 176 11.38 -1.19 -14.18
N LYS A 177 12.68 -0.98 -13.99
CA LYS A 177 13.59 -2.01 -13.51
C LYS A 177 13.30 -2.19 -12.03
N SER A 178 12.31 -3.03 -11.72
CA SER A 178 12.13 -3.55 -10.37
C SER A 178 13.45 -4.23 -9.97
N ARG A 179 14.21 -3.57 -9.09
CA ARG A 179 15.33 -4.18 -8.38
C ARG A 179 14.74 -5.27 -7.48
N ARG A 180 14.60 -6.46 -8.06
CA ARG A 180 14.34 -7.68 -7.29
C ARG A 180 15.69 -8.12 -6.73
N ASP A 181 15.86 -7.91 -5.42
CA ASP A 181 16.98 -8.43 -4.67
C ASP A 181 17.07 -9.95 -4.88
N SER A 182 18.12 -10.36 -5.57
CA SER A 182 18.53 -11.75 -5.68
C SER A 182 19.29 -12.12 -4.42
N VAL A 183 18.56 -12.48 -3.37
CA VAL A 183 19.11 -13.21 -2.22
C VAL A 183 18.10 -14.29 -1.88
N THR A 184 18.49 -15.56 -2.13
CA THR A 184 17.94 -16.85 -1.65
C THR A 184 17.72 -17.89 -2.76
N THR A 185 18.80 -18.28 -3.48
CA THR A 185 18.79 -19.58 -4.18
C THR A 185 20.15 -20.29 -4.21
N GLU A 186 21.24 -19.60 -3.85
CA GLU A 186 22.58 -20.22 -3.77
C GLU A 186 22.80 -21.10 -2.53
N HIS A 187 22.02 -20.94 -1.45
CA HIS A 187 22.22 -21.75 -0.23
C HIS A 187 21.67 -23.17 -0.33
N ARG A 188 20.76 -23.48 -1.26
CA ARG A 188 20.14 -24.82 -1.35
C ARG A 188 20.96 -25.83 -2.17
N LYS A 189 21.97 -25.39 -2.92
CA LYS A 189 22.76 -26.27 -3.79
C LYS A 189 24.02 -26.83 -3.12
N LYS A 190 24.46 -26.23 -2.01
CA LYS A 190 25.68 -26.66 -1.30
C LYS A 190 25.45 -27.80 -0.30
N GLU A 191 24.21 -28.04 0.11
CA GLU A 191 23.84 -29.09 1.07
C GLU A 191 23.59 -30.47 0.42
N LYS A 192 23.43 -30.53 -0.91
CA LYS A 192 23.15 -31.79 -1.64
C LYS A 192 24.40 -32.47 -2.23
N ARG A 193 25.61 -31.99 -1.88
CA ARG A 193 26.90 -32.53 -2.35
C ARG A 193 27.82 -32.99 -1.21
N ARG A 194 27.29 -33.12 0.01
CA ARG A 194 28.00 -33.61 1.20
C ARG A 194 27.22 -34.69 1.97
N GLY A 195 26.44 -35.49 1.25
CA GLY A 195 25.84 -36.73 1.73
C GLY A 195 26.30 -37.88 0.84
#